data_AF-A0A061A7C2-F1
#
_entry.id   AF-A0A061A7C2-F1
#
_cell.length_a   1.000
_cell.length_b   1.000
_cell.length_c   1.000
_cell.angle_alpha   90.00
_cell.angle_beta   90.00
_cell.angle_gamma   90.00
#
_symmetry.space_group_name_H-M   'P 1'
#
loop_
_entity.id
_entity.type
_entity.pdbx_description
1 polymer ?
#
loop_
_entity_poly.entity_id
_entity_poly.type
_entity_poly.pdbx_seq_one_letter_code
_entity_poly.pdbx_strand_id
1 'polypeptide(L)' 'MPCTNNLIWDIRKRTIGSNKINNFTRSNYLGRKEFVQRLKLEATLDVHEGSVNTICWNDTGEYILSGSDDDKLVIT' A
#
# COMPACT_ATOMS: atom_id res chain seq x y z
N MET A 1 9.86 -25.29 -14.43
CA MET A 1 10.09 -24.11 -13.56
C MET A 1 9.22 -22.98 -14.11
N PRO A 2 8.18 -22.49 -13.41
CA PRO A 2 7.41 -21.38 -13.93
C PRO A 2 8.13 -20.06 -13.65
N CYS A 3 8.16 -19.26 -14.68
CA CYS A 3 8.87 -18.00 -14.84
C CYS A 3 8.25 -16.92 -13.94
N THR A 4 9.05 -16.32 -13.06
CA THR A 4 8.64 -15.34 -12.03
C THR A 4 8.41 -13.92 -12.56
N ASN A 5 7.78 -13.76 -13.72
CA ASN A 5 7.56 -12.43 -14.33
C ASN A 5 6.14 -11.87 -14.12
N ASN A 6 5.23 -12.59 -13.45
CA ASN A 6 3.84 -12.16 -13.31
C ASN A 6 3.50 -11.54 -11.95
N LEU A 7 4.33 -11.72 -10.92
CA LEU A 7 4.00 -11.26 -9.56
C LEU A 7 3.86 -9.73 -9.48
N ILE A 8 4.80 -8.99 -10.09
CA ILE A 8 4.78 -7.52 -10.13
C ILE A 8 3.56 -6.99 -10.90
N TRP A 9 3.18 -7.63 -12.00
CA TRP A 9 2.01 -7.24 -12.79
C TRP A 9 0.70 -7.55 -12.07
N ASP A 10 0.63 -8.66 -11.34
CA ASP A 10 -0.53 -9.05 -10.54
C ASP A 10 -0.73 -8.18 -9.29
N ILE A 11 0.35 -7.65 -8.71
CA ILE A 11 0.25 -6.63 -7.64
C ILE A 11 -0.34 -5.33 -8.20
N ARG A 12 0.07 -4.91 -9.41
CA ARG A 12 -0.43 -3.67 -10.05
C ARG A 12 -1.93 -3.68 -10.33
N LYS A 13 -2.52 -4.85 -10.60
CA LYS A 13 -3.97 -4.99 -10.85
C LYS A 13 -4.84 -4.86 -9.60
N ARG A 14 -4.27 -5.05 -8.39
CA ARG A 14 -5.01 -4.93 -7.12
C ARG A 14 -5.07 -3.49 -6.59
N THR A 15 -4.30 -2.58 -7.18
CA THR A 15 -4.32 -1.16 -6.82
C THR A 15 -5.52 -0.45 -7.46
N ILE A 16 -6.51 -0.11 -6.64
CA ILE A 16 -7.61 0.79 -7.02
C ILE A 16 -7.02 2.19 -7.19
N GLY A 17 -7.22 2.84 -8.34
CA GLY A 17 -6.69 4.18 -8.63
C GLY A 17 -5.52 4.25 -9.63
N SER A 18 -5.45 3.34 -10.60
CA SER A 18 -4.49 3.34 -11.72
C SER A 18 -4.76 4.47 -12.74
N ASN A 19 -4.82 5.72 -12.26
CA ASN A 19 -4.70 6.89 -13.12
C ASN A 19 -3.27 6.97 -13.66
N LYS A 20 -3.11 7.16 -14.97
CA LYS A 20 -1.81 7.25 -15.67
C LYS A 20 -0.82 8.23 -15.00
N ILE A 21 -1.33 9.23 -14.28
CA ILE A 21 -0.57 10.24 -13.52
C ILE A 21 0.20 9.61 -12.35
N ASN A 22 -0.38 8.64 -11.65
CA ASN A 22 0.22 7.99 -10.47
C ASN A 22 1.43 7.09 -10.81
N ASN A 23 1.56 6.71 -12.07
CA ASN A 23 2.67 5.86 -12.53
C ASN A 23 3.97 6.65 -12.66
N PHE A 24 3.92 7.93 -13.06
CA PHE A 24 5.11 8.77 -13.20
C PHE A 24 5.71 9.14 -11.85
N THR A 25 4.86 9.55 -10.90
CA THR A 25 5.29 9.85 -9.52
C THR A 25 5.88 8.60 -8.86
N ARG A 26 5.18 7.46 -8.90
CA ARG A 26 5.69 6.19 -8.32
C ARG A 26 7.02 5.73 -8.92
N SER A 27 7.19 5.82 -10.25
CA SER A 27 8.44 5.41 -10.89
C SER A 27 9.63 6.24 -10.43
N ASN A 28 9.42 7.53 -10.17
CA ASN A 28 10.48 8.44 -9.71
C ASN A 28 10.85 8.23 -8.23
N TYR A 29 9.90 7.88 -7.36
CA TYR A 29 10.19 7.64 -5.94
C TYR A 29 10.83 6.26 -5.70
N LEU A 30 10.30 5.22 -6.34
CA LEU A 30 10.79 3.84 -6.14
C LEU A 30 12.13 3.58 -6.86
N GLY A 31 12.42 4.33 -7.93
CA GLY A 31 13.69 4.22 -8.66
C GLY A 31 14.86 4.98 -8.03
N ARG A 32 14.60 5.88 -7.06
CA ARG A 32 15.62 6.68 -6.39
C ARG A 32 16.04 6.06 -5.06
N LYS A 33 17.27 5.54 -5.03
CA LYS A 33 17.84 4.84 -3.87
C LYS A 33 17.78 5.69 -2.59
N GLU A 34 18.06 6.99 -2.71
CA GLU A 34 18.06 7.93 -1.59
C GLU A 34 16.69 8.09 -0.92
N PHE A 35 15.59 7.89 -1.66
CA PHE A 35 14.24 7.98 -1.11
C PHE A 35 13.84 6.69 -0.43
N VAL A 36 14.12 5.54 -1.07
CA VAL A 36 13.87 4.21 -0.50
C VAL A 36 14.65 4.00 0.79
N GLN A 37 15.89 4.49 0.87
CA GLN A 37 16.73 4.39 2.07
C GLN A 37 16.23 5.22 3.25
N ARG A 38 15.34 6.19 3.04
CA ARG A 38 14.72 6.98 4.11
C ARG A 38 13.47 6.33 4.68
N LEU A 39 12.93 5.30 4.03
CA LEU A 39 11.78 4.56 4.54
C LEU A 39 12.16 3.88 5.85
N LYS A 40 11.36 4.16 6.87
CA LYS A 40 11.47 3.60 8.22
C LYS A 40 10.06 3.41 8.78
N LEU A 41 9.95 2.63 9.84
CA LEU A 41 8.70 2.54 10.60
C LEU A 41 8.43 3.90 11.26
N GLU A 42 7.35 4.57 10.86
CA GLU A 42 6.97 5.87 11.40
C GLU A 42 5.98 5.71 12.58
N ALA A 43 5.01 4.80 12.46
CA ALA A 43 4.02 4.52 13.48
C ALA A 43 3.52 3.07 13.41
N THR A 44 3.02 2.57 14.53
CA THR A 44 2.28 1.29 14.65
C THR A 44 0.86 1.61 15.07
N LEU A 45 -0.13 1.01 14.40
CA LEU A 45 -1.55 1.19 14.69
C LEU A 45 -2.11 -0.11 15.29
N ASP A 46 -2.22 -0.16 16.61
CA ASP A 46 -2.71 -1.32 17.36
C ASP A 46 -4.25 -1.33 17.43
N VAL A 47 -4.89 -1.40 16.26
CA VAL A 47 -6.37 -1.27 16.13
C VAL A 47 -7.09 -2.58 15.82
N HIS A 48 -6.35 -3.62 15.43
CA HIS A 48 -6.90 -4.92 15.06
C HIS A 48 -6.27 -6.05 15.88
N GLU A 49 -7.09 -7.05 16.21
CA GLU A 49 -6.65 -8.29 16.87
C GLU A 49 -6.39 -9.42 15.86
N GLY A 50 -6.81 -9.22 14.60
CA GLY A 50 -6.63 -10.13 13.47
C GLY A 50 -5.59 -9.63 12.46
N SER A 51 -5.33 -10.45 11.43
CA SER A 51 -4.48 -10.00 10.31
C SER A 51 -5.17 -8.87 9.55
N VAL A 52 -4.42 -7.85 9.13
CA VAL A 52 -4.95 -6.77 8.28
C VAL A 52 -4.79 -7.17 6.82
N ASN A 53 -5.89 -7.21 6.08
CA ASN A 53 -5.92 -7.73 4.70
C ASN A 53 -6.01 -6.60 3.67
N THR A 54 -6.52 -5.43 4.06
CA THR A 54 -6.71 -4.29 3.17
C THR A 54 -6.57 -2.96 3.90
N ILE A 55 -6.04 -1.95 3.20
CA ILE A 55 -5.97 -0.56 3.66
C ILE A 55 -6.31 0.41 2.52
N CYS A 56 -6.90 1.56 2.86
CA CYS A 56 -7.19 2.65 1.92
C CYS A 56 -7.01 4.00 2.59
N TRP A 57 -6.20 4.89 2.00
CA TRP A 57 -6.10 6.27 2.44
C TRP A 57 -7.24 7.10 1.88
N ASN A 58 -7.70 8.10 2.63
CA ASN A 58 -8.52 9.16 2.07
C ASN A 58 -7.67 10.10 1.17
N ASP A 59 -8.34 10.96 0.39
CA ASP A 59 -7.66 11.82 -0.60
C ASP A 59 -6.67 12.81 0.01
N THR A 60 -6.88 13.24 1.26
CA THR A 60 -5.97 14.15 1.96
C THR A 60 -4.76 13.44 2.58
N GLY A 61 -4.81 12.12 2.73
CA GLY A 61 -3.80 11.33 3.44
C GLY A 61 -3.85 11.53 4.96
N GLU A 62 -4.94 12.06 5.49
CA GLU A 62 -5.14 12.27 6.93
C GLU A 62 -5.67 11.01 7.63
N TYR A 63 -6.47 10.20 6.91
CA TYR A 63 -7.11 9.01 7.46
C TYR A 63 -6.78 7.76 6.64
N ILE A 64 -6.67 6.64 7.35
CA ILE A 64 -6.58 5.29 6.80
C ILE A 64 -7.80 4.48 7.23
N LEU A 65 -8.49 3.88 6.27
CA LEU A 65 -9.42 2.78 6.50
C LEU A 65 -8.66 1.45 6.44
N SER A 66 -8.72 0.63 7.49
CA SER A 66 -8.19 -0.74 7.53
C SER A 66 -9.31 -1.77 7.70
N GLY A 67 -9.12 -2.96 7.10
CA GLY A 67 -10.00 -4.11 7.29
C GLY A 67 -9.22 -5.37 7.62
N SER A 68 -9.75 -6.16 8.56
CA SER A 68 -9.07 -7.29 9.18
C SER A 68 -9.96 -8.51 9.34
N ASP A 69 -9.35 -9.68 9.54
CA ASP A 69 -9.99 -10.94 9.91
C ASP A 69 -10.63 -10.92 11.32
N ASP A 70 -10.56 -9.82 12.07
CA ASP A 70 -11.28 -9.62 13.34
C ASP A 70 -12.73 -9.12 13.16
N ASP A 71 -13.25 -9.22 11.94
CA ASP A 71 -14.57 -8.76 11.49
C ASP A 71 -14.81 -7.25 11.68
N LYS A 72 -13.75 -6.44 11.79
CA LYS A 72 -13.85 -4.97 11.96
C LYS A 72 -13.27 -4.20 10.77
N LEU A 73 -13.87 -3.03 10.56
CA LEU A 73 -13.33 -1.94 9.76
C LEU A 73 -13.01 -0.78 10.69
N VAL A 74 -11.79 -0.25 10.63
CA VAL A 74 -11.34 0.85 11.48
C VAL A 74 -10.85 2.01 10.62
N ILE A 75 -11.24 3.23 10.95
CA ILE A 75 -10.69 4.46 10.39
C ILE A 75 -9.78 5.08 11.46
N THR A 76 -8.52 5.32 11.13
CA THR A 76 -7.53 5.98 12.00
C THR A 76 -6.94 7.19 11.31
#